data_AF-B2ARP4-F1
#
_entry.id   AF-B2ARP4-F1
#
_cell.length_a   1.000
_cell.length_b   1.000
_cell.length_c   1.000
_cell.angle_alpha   90.00
_cell.angle_beta   90.00
_cell.angle_gamma   90.00
#
_symmetry.space_group_name_H-M   'P 1'
#
loop_
_entity.id
_entity.type
_entity.pdbx_description
1 polymer ?
#
loop_
_entity_poly.entity_id
_entity_poly.type
_entity_poly.pdbx_seq_one_letter_code
_entity_poly.pdbx_strand_id
1 'polypeptide(L)'
;MSAYHRRRGCSDLLLPCRHPSSSTNSETLLVCLQAWECIYGLTIPYQQHTSRSLYDISSPSFDPLPNQTYLTFLNSPKFLSAIGSPINFTDLPPPLPALRDDPLVAIKELLSQGVRIALLSGDRDYLCNWYSGQSTSLSIAGSFSRYNAFHTTGYAPLLTNKTYTGGSTRQLSNLSFTRVYDAGHFPSHSQPETTFEIFSRIILGSSISTGEKVNLASFATKGTPEADKTGPELLATNVPNARCYIRKVADTCDDESVRAVLRGEGVVINGVWYNSAGDWQLPGQRSDGEAAGEEAAPTSTIMTGIFTTSLSAAKPTSSSGGSSACDNPARGLLMVSVLAGLLLL
;
A
#
# COMPACT_ATOMS: atom_id res chain seq x y z
N MET A 1 22.95 12.21 -14.46
CA MET A 1 22.19 12.60 -13.25
C MET A 1 20.72 12.35 -13.52
N SER A 2 20.00 11.73 -12.59
CA SER A 2 18.56 11.46 -12.73
C SER A 2 17.77 12.77 -12.86
N ALA A 3 16.58 12.72 -13.46
CA ALA A 3 15.67 13.87 -13.55
C ALA A 3 15.30 14.46 -12.17
N TYR A 4 15.39 13.62 -11.12
CA TYR A 4 15.22 14.02 -9.73
C TYR A 4 16.37 14.90 -9.19
N HIS A 5 17.64 14.49 -9.38
CA HIS A 5 18.82 15.15 -8.79
C HIS A 5 19.56 16.14 -9.71
N ARG A 6 19.15 16.28 -10.97
CA ARG A 6 19.75 17.28 -11.87
C ARG A 6 19.44 18.70 -11.39
N ARG A 7 20.23 19.67 -11.85
CA ARG A 7 19.94 21.10 -11.61
C ARG A 7 18.55 21.45 -12.13
N ARG A 8 17.73 22.11 -11.31
CA ARG A 8 16.29 22.35 -11.56
C ARG A 8 15.48 21.05 -11.70
N GLY A 9 15.93 19.98 -11.05
CA GLY A 9 15.22 18.71 -10.92
C GLY A 9 14.19 18.74 -9.79
N CYS A 10 13.46 17.65 -9.61
CA CYS A 10 12.37 17.60 -8.64
C CYS A 10 12.84 17.82 -7.19
N SER A 11 14.09 17.47 -6.85
CA SER A 11 14.64 17.76 -5.51
C SER A 11 14.69 19.26 -5.22
N ASP A 12 14.99 20.08 -6.23
CA ASP A 12 15.10 21.54 -6.08
C ASP A 12 13.72 22.20 -5.86
N LEU A 13 12.64 21.54 -6.32
CA LEU A 13 11.25 21.96 -6.08
C LEU A 13 10.72 21.48 -4.73
N LEU A 14 11.19 20.32 -4.26
CA LEU A 14 10.75 19.73 -3.00
C LEU A 14 11.24 20.51 -1.76
N LEU A 15 12.46 21.04 -1.81
CA LEU A 15 13.05 21.81 -0.71
C LEU A 15 12.22 23.03 -0.30
N PRO A 16 11.84 23.96 -1.20
CA PRO A 16 11.01 25.11 -0.84
C PRO A 16 9.56 24.72 -0.48
N CYS A 17 9.06 23.55 -0.89
CA CYS A 17 7.78 23.02 -0.40
C CYS A 17 7.86 22.63 1.10
N ARG A 18 8.95 21.95 1.49
CA ARG A 18 9.17 21.50 2.88
C ARG A 18 9.61 22.61 3.82
N HIS A 19 10.37 23.56 3.29
CA HIS A 19 10.90 24.71 4.03
C HIS A 19 10.49 26.00 3.33
N PRO A 20 9.20 26.38 3.39
CA PRO A 20 8.72 27.57 2.72
C PRO A 20 9.37 28.82 3.34
N SER A 21 9.92 29.68 2.49
CA SER A 21 10.44 30.99 2.86
C SER A 21 9.33 32.04 3.02
N SER A 22 8.14 31.77 2.48
CA SER A 22 6.95 32.63 2.52
C SER A 22 5.99 32.17 3.61
N SER A 23 5.40 33.12 4.33
CA SER A 23 4.35 32.87 5.33
C SER A 23 2.95 32.71 4.71
N THR A 24 2.81 32.91 3.39
CA THR A 24 1.52 32.78 2.70
C THR A 24 1.27 31.35 2.24
N ASN A 25 0.08 30.84 2.55
CA ASN A 25 -0.30 29.45 2.23
C ASN A 25 -0.42 29.19 0.72
N SER A 26 -0.69 30.21 -0.11
CA SER A 26 -0.93 30.05 -1.55
C SER A 26 0.34 29.83 -2.37
N GLU A 27 1.41 30.58 -2.10
CA GLU A 27 2.69 30.42 -2.81
C GLU A 27 3.35 29.09 -2.44
N THR A 28 3.31 28.73 -1.15
CA THR A 28 3.78 27.44 -0.66
C THR A 28 3.02 26.28 -1.30
N LEU A 29 1.69 26.40 -1.42
CA LEU A 29 0.86 25.39 -2.07
C LEU A 29 1.24 25.20 -3.54
N LEU A 30 1.49 26.28 -4.29
CA LEU A 30 1.88 26.20 -5.68
C LEU A 30 3.23 25.50 -5.88
N VAL A 31 4.21 25.81 -5.03
CA VAL A 31 5.52 25.15 -5.07
C VAL A 31 5.40 23.66 -4.73
N CYS A 32 4.58 23.31 -3.74
CA CYS A 32 4.31 21.90 -3.40
C CYS A 32 3.61 21.15 -4.54
N LEU A 33 2.65 21.80 -5.21
CA LEU A 33 2.00 21.26 -6.41
C LEU A 33 3.02 21.00 -7.53
N GLN A 34 3.92 21.94 -7.81
CA GLN A 34 4.97 21.76 -8.82
C GLN A 34 5.94 20.62 -8.45
N ALA A 35 6.29 20.51 -7.18
CA ALA A 35 7.12 19.41 -6.70
C ALA A 35 6.41 18.06 -6.88
N TRP A 36 5.11 17.98 -6.55
CA TRP A 36 4.27 16.80 -6.77
C TRP A 36 4.26 16.39 -8.23
N GLU A 37 3.88 17.31 -9.13
CA GLU A 37 3.80 17.06 -10.57
C GLU A 37 5.15 16.61 -11.14
N CYS A 38 6.26 17.21 -10.68
CA CYS A 38 7.58 16.78 -11.10
C CYS A 38 7.87 15.34 -10.69
N ILE A 39 7.60 14.98 -9.42
CA ILE A 39 7.87 13.64 -8.87
C ILE A 39 6.99 12.59 -9.56
N TYR A 40 5.69 12.83 -9.67
CA TYR A 40 4.77 11.92 -10.35
C TYR A 40 5.05 11.84 -11.86
N GLY A 41 5.48 12.95 -12.47
CA GLY A 41 5.93 12.94 -13.86
C GLY A 41 7.09 11.98 -14.15
N LEU A 42 7.87 11.60 -13.14
CA LEU A 42 8.95 10.61 -13.29
C LEU A 42 8.41 9.19 -13.56
N THR A 43 7.15 8.90 -13.24
CA THR A 43 6.55 7.57 -13.46
C THR A 43 5.96 7.41 -14.87
N ILE A 44 5.68 8.52 -15.56
CA ILE A 44 5.04 8.53 -16.88
C ILE A 44 5.79 7.66 -17.91
N PRO A 45 7.13 7.77 -18.07
CA PRO A 45 7.83 6.95 -19.05
C PRO A 45 7.70 5.44 -18.79
N TYR A 46 7.67 5.04 -17.52
CA TYR A 46 7.47 3.62 -17.17
C TYR A 46 6.09 3.13 -17.62
N GLN A 47 5.04 3.90 -17.33
CA GLN A 47 3.67 3.54 -17.70
C GLN A 47 3.47 3.50 -19.21
N GLN A 48 4.09 4.42 -19.96
CA GLN A 48 3.99 4.50 -21.42
C GLN A 48 4.72 3.38 -22.16
N HIS A 49 5.76 2.77 -21.56
CA HIS A 49 6.63 1.83 -22.27
C HIS A 49 6.53 0.36 -21.83
N THR A 50 5.90 0.06 -20.68
CA THR A 50 5.95 -1.30 -20.11
C THR A 50 4.60 -2.03 -20.11
N SER A 51 3.48 -1.31 -20.21
CA SER A 51 2.14 -1.86 -19.96
C SER A 51 2.01 -2.58 -18.60
N ARG A 52 2.81 -2.17 -17.60
CA ARG A 52 2.85 -2.74 -16.25
C ARG A 52 2.37 -1.76 -15.19
N SER A 53 1.89 -2.31 -14.07
CA SER A 53 1.44 -1.53 -12.91
C SER A 53 2.62 -0.82 -12.24
N LEU A 54 2.37 0.39 -11.74
CA LEU A 54 3.29 1.08 -10.83
C LEU A 54 3.36 0.43 -9.45
N TYR A 55 2.32 -0.32 -9.09
CA TYR A 55 2.19 -0.95 -7.77
C TYR A 55 2.73 -2.37 -7.74
N ASP A 56 2.81 -3.05 -8.89
CA ASP A 56 3.45 -4.36 -9.02
C ASP A 56 3.97 -4.53 -10.45
N ILE A 57 5.28 -4.56 -10.63
CA ILE A 57 5.91 -4.68 -11.96
C ILE A 57 5.59 -6.01 -12.67
N SER A 58 5.07 -7.00 -11.94
CA SER A 58 4.62 -8.27 -12.50
C SER A 58 3.19 -8.22 -13.06
N SER A 59 2.44 -7.19 -12.68
CA SER A 59 1.03 -6.97 -13.01
C SER A 59 0.82 -6.03 -14.20
N PRO A 60 -0.36 -6.05 -14.87
CA PRO A 60 -0.69 -5.15 -15.98
C PRO A 60 -0.93 -3.72 -15.49
N SER A 61 -0.91 -2.73 -16.40
CA SER A 61 -1.14 -1.31 -16.05
C SER A 61 -2.41 -1.04 -15.24
N PHE A 62 -3.51 -1.74 -15.52
CA PHE A 62 -4.81 -1.53 -14.86
C PHE A 62 -5.08 -2.52 -13.72
N ASP A 63 -4.02 -3.02 -13.07
CA ASP A 63 -4.17 -4.02 -12.02
C ASP A 63 -4.91 -3.48 -10.80
N PRO A 64 -6.12 -3.99 -10.48
CA PRO A 64 -6.91 -3.47 -9.38
C PRO A 64 -6.50 -4.17 -8.08
N LEU A 65 -5.21 -4.21 -7.75
CA LEU A 65 -4.72 -4.76 -6.48
C LEU A 65 -4.54 -3.66 -5.41
N PRO A 66 -5.05 -3.87 -4.18
CA PRO A 66 -5.97 -4.94 -3.79
C PRO A 66 -7.33 -4.78 -4.48
N ASN A 67 -8.13 -5.85 -4.54
CA ASN A 67 -9.44 -5.79 -5.20
C ASN A 67 -10.28 -4.59 -4.71
N GLN A 68 -11.03 -3.97 -5.62
CA GLN A 68 -11.79 -2.75 -5.30
C GLN A 68 -13.25 -3.04 -4.92
N THR A 69 -13.62 -4.31 -4.68
CA THR A 69 -14.98 -4.73 -4.31
C THR A 69 -15.47 -4.04 -3.04
N TYR A 70 -14.55 -3.69 -2.14
CA TYR A 70 -14.87 -2.99 -0.90
C TYR A 70 -15.60 -1.65 -1.16
N LEU A 71 -15.34 -0.97 -2.28
CA LEU A 71 -16.03 0.29 -2.63
C LEU A 71 -17.53 0.11 -2.77
N THR A 72 -17.96 -1.02 -3.33
CA THR A 72 -19.39 -1.37 -3.46
C THR A 72 -19.98 -1.68 -2.09
N PHE A 73 -19.26 -2.47 -1.28
CA PHE A 73 -19.71 -2.85 0.05
C PHE A 73 -19.87 -1.65 0.99
N LEU A 74 -18.86 -0.79 1.07
CA LEU A 74 -18.84 0.40 1.92
C LEU A 74 -19.93 1.42 1.53
N ASN A 75 -20.42 1.35 0.30
CA ASN A 75 -21.52 2.18 -0.19
C ASN A 75 -22.86 1.44 -0.23
N SER A 76 -22.97 0.25 0.36
CA SER A 76 -24.25 -0.44 0.43
C SER A 76 -25.17 0.24 1.47
N PRO A 77 -26.48 0.40 1.19
CA PRO A 77 -27.40 1.02 2.15
C PRO A 77 -27.42 0.33 3.51
N LYS A 78 -27.30 -1.00 3.51
CA LYS A 78 -27.24 -1.82 4.73
C LYS A 78 -26.00 -1.47 5.56
N PHE A 79 -24.82 -1.37 4.94
CA PHE A 79 -23.59 -1.06 5.66
C PHE A 79 -23.60 0.37 6.19
N LEU A 80 -23.93 1.36 5.33
CA LEU A 80 -24.00 2.77 5.72
C LEU A 80 -24.97 3.00 6.88
N SER A 81 -26.16 2.39 6.81
CA SER A 81 -27.13 2.45 7.90
C SER A 81 -26.62 1.78 9.18
N ALA A 82 -25.89 0.66 9.07
CA ALA A 82 -25.37 -0.05 10.23
C ALA A 82 -24.29 0.74 10.98
N ILE A 83 -23.45 1.50 10.26
CA ILE A 83 -22.44 2.38 10.86
C ILE A 83 -22.95 3.80 11.16
N GLY A 84 -24.21 4.10 10.81
CA GLY A 84 -24.82 5.42 10.98
C GLY A 84 -24.16 6.52 10.11
N SER A 85 -23.52 6.16 8.99
CA SER A 85 -22.86 7.15 8.15
C SER A 85 -23.89 7.98 7.37
N PRO A 86 -23.89 9.32 7.49
CA PRO A 86 -24.78 10.19 6.74
C PRO A 86 -24.29 10.43 5.30
N ILE A 87 -23.09 9.96 4.96
CA ILE A 87 -22.44 10.20 3.66
C ILE A 87 -21.96 8.90 3.02
N ASN A 88 -21.88 8.92 1.69
CA ASN A 88 -21.28 7.85 0.90
C ASN A 88 -19.76 7.81 1.08
N PHE A 89 -19.20 6.61 0.98
CA PHE A 89 -17.76 6.41 1.04
C PHE A 89 -17.12 6.77 -0.31
N THR A 90 -16.06 7.57 -0.26
CA THR A 90 -15.22 7.92 -1.41
C THR A 90 -13.77 7.63 -1.06
N ASP A 91 -13.09 6.87 -1.93
CA ASP A 91 -11.65 6.65 -1.85
C ASP A 91 -10.95 7.86 -2.49
N LEU A 92 -10.39 8.74 -1.67
CA LEU A 92 -9.74 9.98 -2.10
C LEU A 92 -8.22 9.88 -1.94
N PRO A 93 -7.44 10.44 -2.88
CA PRO A 93 -6.00 10.56 -2.70
C PRO A 93 -5.68 11.43 -1.46
N PRO A 94 -4.50 11.23 -0.84
CA PRO A 94 -4.09 12.05 0.29
C PRO A 94 -4.04 13.54 -0.09
N PRO A 95 -4.37 14.44 0.84
CA PRO A 95 -4.42 15.86 0.54
C PRO A 95 -3.00 16.42 0.35
N LEU A 96 -2.85 17.38 -0.56
CA LEU A 96 -1.58 18.07 -0.90
C LEU A 96 -0.73 18.59 0.29
N PRO A 97 -1.30 19.00 1.45
CA PRO A 97 -0.49 19.35 2.63
C PRO A 97 0.47 18.26 3.09
N ALA A 98 0.26 17.00 2.73
CA ALA A 98 1.13 15.87 3.08
C ALA A 98 2.57 15.99 2.56
N LEU A 99 2.84 16.84 1.56
CA LEU A 99 4.19 17.05 1.01
C LEU A 99 5.04 18.05 1.79
N ARG A 100 4.42 18.83 2.69
CA ARG A 100 5.11 19.85 3.48
C ARG A 100 5.97 19.24 4.56
N ASP A 101 5.54 18.11 5.12
CA ASP A 101 6.26 17.45 6.21
C ASP A 101 7.32 16.50 5.65
N ASP A 102 8.51 16.51 6.24
CA ASP A 102 9.51 15.47 5.99
C ASP A 102 9.33 14.34 7.02
N PRO A 103 8.76 13.18 6.63
CA PRO A 103 8.51 12.08 7.57
C PRO A 103 9.81 11.52 8.17
N LEU A 104 10.97 11.72 7.53
CA LEU A 104 12.25 11.26 8.05
C LEU A 104 12.65 11.98 9.33
N VAL A 105 12.22 13.23 9.53
CA VAL A 105 12.48 13.96 10.77
C VAL A 105 11.79 13.25 11.94
N ALA A 106 10.50 12.95 11.80
CA ALA A 106 9.71 12.24 12.81
C ALA A 106 10.26 10.82 13.07
N ILE A 107 10.61 10.07 12.02
CA ILE A 107 11.17 8.72 12.17
C ILE A 107 12.49 8.74 12.94
N LYS A 108 13.37 9.72 12.66
CA LYS A 108 14.65 9.88 13.38
C LYS A 108 14.41 10.26 14.85
N GLU A 109 13.49 11.19 15.12
CA GLU A 109 13.08 11.59 16.46
C GLU A 109 12.62 10.37 17.27
N LEU A 110 11.68 9.58 16.73
CA LEU A 110 11.17 8.36 17.35
C LEU A 110 12.28 7.34 17.62
N LEU A 111 13.15 7.10 16.64
CA LEU A 111 14.27 6.19 16.80
C LEU A 111 15.20 6.67 17.93
N SER A 112 15.48 7.97 18.02
CA SER A 112 16.31 8.57 19.06
C SER A 112 15.78 8.28 20.48
N GLN A 113 14.45 8.31 20.64
CA GLN A 113 13.71 8.02 21.88
C GLN A 113 13.62 6.51 22.20
N GLY A 114 14.19 5.66 21.36
CA GLY A 114 14.20 4.21 21.56
C GLY A 114 12.99 3.49 20.98
N VAL A 115 12.15 4.16 20.20
CA VAL A 115 11.06 3.50 19.46
C VAL A 115 11.66 2.57 18.40
N ARG A 116 11.06 1.39 18.26
CA ARG A 116 11.47 0.41 17.24
C ARG A 116 10.88 0.78 15.89
N ILE A 117 11.74 0.87 14.89
CA ILE A 117 11.40 1.22 13.51
C ILE A 117 11.72 0.03 12.61
N ALA A 118 10.69 -0.56 12.02
CA ALA A 118 10.82 -1.54 10.95
C ALA A 118 10.32 -0.93 9.65
N LEU A 119 11.24 -0.76 8.70
CA LEU A 119 10.92 -0.38 7.32
C LEU A 119 10.78 -1.66 6.50
N LEU A 120 9.74 -1.76 5.70
CA LEU A 120 9.58 -2.85 4.75
C LEU A 120 9.15 -2.34 3.37
N SER A 121 9.59 -3.04 2.34
CA SER A 121 9.21 -2.78 0.95
C SER A 121 9.01 -4.09 0.22
N GLY A 122 7.96 -4.16 -0.60
CA GLY A 122 7.80 -5.24 -1.57
C GLY A 122 8.82 -5.12 -2.69
N ASP A 123 9.34 -6.24 -3.17
CA ASP A 123 10.38 -6.23 -4.20
C ASP A 123 9.88 -6.08 -5.65
N ARG A 124 8.56 -6.05 -5.84
CA ARG A 124 7.89 -5.77 -7.11
C ARG A 124 7.25 -4.38 -7.17
N ASP A 125 7.31 -3.58 -6.11
CA ASP A 125 6.84 -2.19 -6.14
C ASP A 125 7.78 -1.32 -6.98
N TYR A 126 7.24 -0.58 -7.96
CA TYR A 126 8.00 0.40 -8.72
C TYR A 126 8.02 1.77 -8.02
N LEU A 127 6.84 2.22 -7.55
CA LEU A 127 6.60 3.54 -7.00
C LEU A 127 7.39 3.78 -5.71
N CYS A 128 7.32 2.83 -4.76
CA CYS A 128 8.05 2.88 -3.49
C CYS A 128 9.01 1.68 -3.37
N ASN A 129 9.78 1.46 -4.44
CA ASN A 129 10.66 0.31 -4.58
C ASN A 129 11.64 0.10 -3.42
N TRP A 130 12.04 -1.16 -3.24
CA TRP A 130 12.90 -1.59 -2.16
C TRP A 130 14.31 -0.97 -2.19
N TYR A 131 14.81 -0.51 -3.34
CA TYR A 131 16.08 0.24 -3.38
C TYR A 131 15.94 1.59 -2.66
N SER A 132 14.85 2.31 -2.90
CA SER A 132 14.52 3.55 -2.18
C SER A 132 14.32 3.29 -0.70
N GLY A 133 13.62 2.21 -0.33
CA GLY A 133 13.44 1.79 1.06
C GLY A 133 14.77 1.48 1.76
N GLN A 134 15.66 0.75 1.10
CA GLN A 134 17.00 0.44 1.60
C GLN A 134 17.81 1.72 1.81
N SER A 135 17.89 2.59 0.80
CA SER A 135 18.60 3.87 0.87
C SER A 135 18.09 4.74 2.03
N THR A 136 16.78 4.77 2.22
CA THR A 136 16.14 5.48 3.32
C THR A 136 16.56 4.93 4.69
N SER A 137 16.55 3.61 4.86
CA SER A 137 17.00 2.97 6.10
C SER A 137 18.47 3.29 6.44
N LEU A 138 19.33 3.33 5.41
CA LEU A 138 20.74 3.68 5.55
C LEU A 138 20.92 5.16 5.92
N SER A 139 20.13 6.06 5.33
CA SER A 139 20.13 7.49 5.67
C SER A 139 19.69 7.75 7.12
N ILE A 140 18.67 7.03 7.59
CA ILE A 140 18.23 7.09 8.99
C ILE A 140 19.35 6.62 9.91
N ALA A 141 19.96 5.46 9.63
CA ALA A 141 21.05 4.92 10.43
C ALA A 141 22.26 5.88 10.51
N GLY A 142 22.67 6.44 9.37
CA GLY A 142 23.79 7.39 9.29
C GLY A 142 23.61 8.68 10.07
N SER A 143 22.40 8.96 10.57
CA SER A 143 22.13 10.11 11.44
C SER A 143 22.54 9.87 12.91
N PHE A 144 22.99 8.66 13.27
CA PHE A 144 23.24 8.26 14.65
C PHE A 144 24.51 7.40 14.79
N SER A 145 25.43 7.82 15.65
CA SER A 145 26.69 7.09 15.91
C SER A 145 26.47 5.64 16.37
N ARG A 146 25.42 5.38 17.19
CA ARG A 146 25.07 4.03 17.66
C ARG A 146 24.60 3.07 16.56
N TYR A 147 24.29 3.59 15.36
CA TYR A 147 23.90 2.78 14.19
C TYR A 147 24.99 2.73 13.11
N ASN A 148 26.24 3.15 13.40
CA ASN A 148 27.34 3.10 12.42
C ASN A 148 27.53 1.71 11.78
N ALA A 149 27.34 0.64 12.56
CA ALA A 149 27.45 -0.73 12.08
C ALA A 149 26.28 -1.18 11.16
N PHE A 150 25.20 -0.39 11.04
CA PHE A 150 24.04 -0.77 10.23
C PHE A 150 24.41 -0.92 8.75
N HIS A 151 25.33 -0.10 8.23
CA HIS A 151 25.76 -0.17 6.83
C HIS A 151 26.46 -1.48 6.48
N THR A 152 27.13 -2.11 7.45
CA THR A 152 27.85 -3.38 7.30
C THR A 152 27.12 -4.57 7.92
N THR A 153 25.96 -4.33 8.55
CA THR A 153 25.12 -5.39 9.12
C THR A 153 24.53 -6.24 7.99
N GLY A 154 24.70 -7.55 8.09
CA GLY A 154 24.27 -8.48 7.04
C GLY A 154 22.76 -8.64 6.97
N TYR A 155 22.27 -8.92 5.77
CA TYR A 155 20.91 -9.32 5.46
C TYR A 155 20.71 -10.81 5.80
N ALA A 156 19.87 -11.07 6.81
CA ALA A 156 19.47 -12.41 7.22
C ALA A 156 18.12 -12.80 6.56
N PRO A 157 17.86 -14.09 6.30
CA PRO A 157 16.58 -14.53 5.75
C PRO A 157 15.43 -14.15 6.70
N LEU A 158 14.33 -13.63 6.14
CA LEU A 158 13.08 -13.45 6.87
C LEU A 158 12.31 -14.77 6.86
N LEU A 159 12.38 -15.50 7.96
CA LEU A 159 11.64 -16.74 8.14
C LEU A 159 10.19 -16.39 8.43
N THR A 160 9.28 -16.69 7.51
CA THR A 160 7.84 -16.53 7.74
C THR A 160 7.35 -17.69 8.60
N ASN A 161 7.76 -18.91 8.24
CA ASN A 161 7.52 -20.12 9.02
C ASN A 161 8.71 -21.09 8.86
N LYS A 162 8.55 -22.35 9.29
CA LYS A 162 9.63 -23.37 9.26
C LYS A 162 10.15 -23.69 7.86
N THR A 163 9.34 -23.50 6.83
CA THR A 163 9.63 -23.94 5.47
C THR A 163 9.69 -22.79 4.46
N TYR A 164 9.20 -21.60 4.83
CA TYR A 164 9.09 -20.46 3.92
C TYR A 164 9.92 -19.25 4.38
N THR A 165 10.73 -18.73 3.46
CA THR A 165 11.48 -17.48 3.62
C THR A 165 10.84 -16.40 2.74
N GLY A 166 10.05 -15.53 3.36
CA GLY A 166 9.28 -14.49 2.66
C GLY A 166 10.05 -13.20 2.37
N GLY A 167 11.33 -13.12 2.69
CA GLY A 167 12.11 -11.91 2.48
C GLY A 167 13.53 -11.98 3.00
N SER A 168 14.15 -10.81 3.11
CA SER A 168 15.47 -10.63 3.70
C SER A 168 15.52 -9.35 4.53
N THR A 169 16.14 -9.44 5.71
CA THR A 169 16.12 -8.40 6.73
C THR A 169 17.51 -8.04 7.21
N ARG A 170 17.80 -6.75 7.23
CA ARG A 170 18.91 -6.15 7.95
C ARG A 170 18.35 -5.50 9.21
N GLN A 171 18.86 -5.87 10.38
CA GLN A 171 18.45 -5.30 11.65
C GLN A 171 19.66 -5.03 12.53
N LEU A 172 19.74 -3.81 13.08
CA LEU A 172 20.64 -3.45 14.16
C LEU A 172 19.79 -2.80 15.25
N SER A 173 19.78 -3.39 16.44
CA SER A 173 19.01 -2.87 17.56
C SER A 173 17.54 -2.58 17.18
N ASN A 174 17.08 -1.35 17.41
CA ASN A 174 15.72 -0.88 17.15
C ASN A 174 15.45 -0.46 15.70
N LEU A 175 16.41 -0.57 14.78
CA LEU A 175 16.22 -0.23 13.37
C LEU A 175 16.35 -1.47 12.49
N SER A 176 15.36 -1.71 11.63
CA SER A 176 15.43 -2.74 10.59
C SER A 176 14.92 -2.26 9.24
N PHE A 177 15.45 -2.87 8.19
CA PHE A 177 14.91 -2.81 6.84
C PHE A 177 14.71 -4.23 6.30
N THR A 178 13.55 -4.46 5.70
CA THR A 178 13.12 -5.75 5.16
C THR A 178 12.69 -5.60 3.70
N ARG A 179 13.35 -6.36 2.82
CA ARG A 179 12.86 -6.62 1.46
C ARG A 179 11.93 -7.83 1.52
N VAL A 180 10.65 -7.63 1.22
CA VAL A 180 9.63 -8.69 1.17
C VAL A 180 9.59 -9.23 -0.26
N TYR A 181 9.75 -10.54 -0.41
CA TYR A 181 9.76 -11.19 -1.72
C TYR A 181 8.35 -11.38 -2.25
N ASP A 182 8.20 -11.31 -3.56
CA ASP A 182 6.95 -11.54 -4.28
C ASP A 182 5.81 -10.63 -3.77
N ALA A 183 6.16 -9.37 -3.51
CA ALA A 183 5.25 -8.37 -2.98
C ALA A 183 5.33 -7.06 -3.78
N GLY A 184 4.17 -6.51 -4.14
CA GLY A 184 4.04 -5.17 -4.70
C GLY A 184 4.00 -4.08 -3.63
N HIS A 185 3.33 -2.97 -3.95
CA HIS A 185 3.16 -1.78 -3.12
C HIS A 185 2.43 -2.05 -1.80
N PHE A 186 1.62 -3.11 -1.76
CA PHE A 186 0.91 -3.55 -0.57
C PHE A 186 1.43 -4.92 -0.11
N PRO A 187 2.58 -5.00 0.61
CA PRO A 187 3.12 -6.27 1.09
C PRO A 187 2.14 -7.08 1.94
N SER A 188 1.27 -6.41 2.71
CA SER A 188 0.22 -7.08 3.49
C SER A 188 -0.84 -7.79 2.64
N HIS A 189 -1.02 -7.35 1.38
CA HIS A 189 -1.91 -7.99 0.43
C HIS A 189 -1.22 -9.17 -0.27
N SER A 190 -0.03 -8.94 -0.82
CA SER A 190 0.70 -9.96 -1.58
C SER A 190 1.29 -11.07 -0.69
N GLN A 191 1.73 -10.70 0.52
CA GLN A 191 2.45 -11.54 1.47
C GLN A 191 1.88 -11.36 2.90
N PRO A 192 0.62 -11.74 3.15
CA PRO A 192 -0.08 -11.46 4.41
C PRO A 192 0.58 -12.12 5.62
N GLU A 193 0.95 -13.41 5.51
CA GLU A 193 1.61 -14.15 6.60
C GLU A 193 2.97 -13.53 6.94
N THR A 194 3.80 -13.29 5.93
CA THR A 194 5.12 -12.66 6.08
C THR A 194 5.03 -11.27 6.72
N THR A 195 4.10 -10.43 6.26
CA THR A 195 3.93 -9.08 6.80
C THR A 195 3.39 -9.11 8.23
N PHE A 196 2.50 -10.05 8.54
CA PHE A 196 2.01 -10.24 9.90
C PHE A 196 3.09 -10.70 10.87
N GLU A 197 4.02 -11.54 10.42
CA GLU A 197 5.19 -11.94 11.21
C GLU A 197 6.08 -10.73 11.54
N ILE A 198 6.37 -9.87 10.55
CA ILE A 198 7.13 -8.62 10.79
C ILE A 198 6.39 -7.76 11.83
N PHE A 199 5.07 -7.55 11.65
CA PHE A 199 4.24 -6.79 12.57
C PHE A 199 4.29 -7.37 14.00
N SER A 200 4.10 -8.67 14.15
CA SER A 200 4.11 -9.32 15.46
C SER A 200 5.47 -9.18 16.14
N ARG A 201 6.56 -9.35 15.38
CA ARG A 201 7.94 -9.28 15.90
C ARG A 201 8.34 -7.86 16.30
N ILE A 202 7.86 -6.83 15.58
CA ILE A 202 8.11 -5.43 15.97
C ILE A 202 7.34 -5.05 17.24
N ILE A 203 6.16 -5.64 17.49
CA ILE A 203 5.43 -5.43 18.75
C ILE A 203 6.08 -6.20 19.91
N LEU A 204 6.50 -7.45 19.69
CA LEU A 204 6.92 -8.36 20.76
C LEU A 204 8.37 -8.21 21.24
N GLY A 205 9.19 -7.37 20.61
CA GLY A 205 10.59 -7.21 21.00
C GLY A 205 11.56 -8.23 20.36
N SER A 206 11.10 -9.09 19.46
CA SER A 206 11.91 -10.20 18.92
C SER A 206 12.68 -9.82 17.65
N SER A 207 13.60 -10.70 17.24
CA SER A 207 14.28 -10.67 15.94
C SER A 207 13.25 -10.58 14.82
N ILE A 208 13.40 -9.60 13.92
CA ILE A 208 12.50 -9.49 12.75
C ILE A 208 12.75 -10.66 11.80
N SER A 209 14.00 -11.10 11.66
CA SER A 209 14.39 -12.20 10.77
C SER A 209 13.84 -13.57 11.22
N THR A 210 13.95 -13.90 12.52
CA THR A 210 13.67 -15.27 13.02
C THR A 210 12.51 -15.37 14.00
N GLY A 211 12.06 -14.27 14.60
CA GLY A 211 11.08 -14.29 15.70
C GLY A 211 11.64 -14.67 17.07
N GLU A 212 12.93 -15.00 17.16
CA GLU A 212 13.57 -15.37 18.43
C GLU A 212 13.73 -14.17 19.37
N LYS A 213 13.76 -14.44 20.68
CA LYS A 213 14.08 -13.41 21.69
C LYS A 213 15.52 -12.96 21.53
N VAL A 214 15.74 -11.65 21.51
CA VAL A 214 17.05 -11.04 21.34
C VAL A 214 17.27 -9.91 22.33
N ASN A 215 18.53 -9.64 22.66
CA ASN A 215 18.88 -8.41 23.37
C ASN A 215 19.04 -7.27 22.35
N LEU A 216 18.01 -6.44 22.20
CA LEU A 216 18.00 -5.31 21.25
C LEU A 216 19.13 -4.29 21.51
N ALA A 217 19.74 -4.24 22.70
CA ALA A 217 20.87 -3.33 22.95
C ALA A 217 22.13 -3.72 22.15
N SER A 218 22.27 -5.00 21.78
CA SER A 218 23.46 -5.53 21.11
C SER A 218 23.16 -6.38 19.87
N PHE A 219 21.88 -6.54 19.52
CA PHE A 219 21.48 -7.43 18.42
C PHE A 219 21.79 -6.82 17.06
N ALA A 220 22.40 -7.64 16.20
CA ALA A 220 22.61 -7.35 14.79
C ALA A 220 22.40 -8.63 13.97
N THR A 221 21.72 -8.53 12.82
CA THR A 221 21.60 -9.66 11.90
C THR A 221 22.95 -10.00 11.26
N LYS A 222 23.11 -11.28 10.90
CA LYS A 222 24.26 -11.80 10.18
C LYS A 222 23.79 -12.45 8.88
N GLY A 223 24.49 -12.19 7.79
CA GLY A 223 24.14 -12.70 6.47
C GLY A 223 24.85 -11.94 5.36
N THR A 224 24.27 -11.89 4.17
CA THR A 224 24.89 -11.27 2.98
C THR A 224 24.97 -9.75 3.11
N PRO A 225 25.94 -9.07 2.47
CA PRO A 225 25.99 -7.61 2.52
C PRO A 225 24.83 -6.97 1.75
N GLU A 226 24.32 -7.64 0.73
CA GLU A 226 23.22 -7.21 -0.14
C GLU A 226 21.99 -8.12 -0.03
N ALA A 227 20.80 -7.55 -0.28
CA ALA A 227 19.57 -8.30 -0.48
C ALA A 227 19.41 -8.67 -1.97
N ASP A 228 20.32 -9.51 -2.49
CA ASP A 228 20.57 -9.75 -3.91
C ASP A 228 19.77 -10.89 -4.55
N LYS A 229 18.84 -11.52 -3.80
CA LYS A 229 17.99 -12.59 -4.33
C LYS A 229 17.27 -12.13 -5.60
N THR A 230 17.49 -12.89 -6.66
CA THR A 230 16.78 -12.82 -7.95
C THR A 230 16.00 -14.12 -8.13
N GLY A 231 14.84 -14.07 -8.77
CA GLY A 231 14.01 -15.23 -9.04
C GLY A 231 13.38 -15.14 -10.43
N PRO A 232 13.24 -16.26 -11.17
CA PRO A 232 12.62 -16.26 -12.49
C PRO A 232 11.09 -16.17 -12.37
N GLU A 233 10.46 -15.58 -13.40
CA GLU A 233 9.00 -15.35 -13.57
C GLU A 233 8.36 -14.28 -12.67
N LEU A 234 8.96 -13.08 -12.69
CA LEU A 234 8.28 -11.84 -12.28
C LEU A 234 7.31 -11.32 -13.35
N LEU A 235 7.01 -12.08 -14.40
CA LEU A 235 6.10 -11.65 -15.45
C LEU A 235 4.98 -12.67 -15.51
N ALA A 236 3.81 -12.31 -14.99
CA ALA A 236 2.62 -13.07 -15.31
C ALA A 236 2.49 -13.07 -16.85
N THR A 237 2.61 -14.24 -17.45
CA THR A 237 2.46 -14.47 -18.90
C THR A 237 0.98 -14.54 -19.28
N ASN A 238 0.12 -14.93 -18.34
CA ASN A 238 -1.33 -14.95 -18.45
C ASN A 238 -1.92 -14.02 -17.40
N VAL A 239 -1.93 -12.73 -17.70
CA VAL A 239 -2.63 -11.74 -16.89
C VAL A 239 -4.09 -11.72 -17.34
N PRO A 240 -5.06 -12.09 -16.48
CA PRO A 240 -6.47 -11.89 -16.79
C PRO A 240 -6.74 -10.42 -17.06
N ASN A 241 -7.67 -10.10 -17.98
CA ASN A 241 -8.09 -8.71 -18.19
C ASN A 241 -8.42 -8.06 -16.85
N ALA A 242 -7.84 -6.88 -16.62
CA ALA A 242 -8.10 -6.09 -15.44
C ALA A 242 -9.62 -5.93 -15.25
N ARG A 243 -10.10 -6.19 -14.04
CA ARG A 243 -11.53 -6.01 -13.72
C ARG A 243 -11.84 -4.52 -13.66
N CYS A 244 -12.78 -4.07 -14.48
CA CYS A 244 -13.28 -2.70 -14.46
C CYS A 244 -14.27 -2.51 -13.30
N TYR A 245 -13.85 -1.81 -12.24
CA TYR A 245 -14.71 -1.51 -11.09
C TYR A 245 -15.40 -0.16 -11.29
N ILE A 246 -16.74 -0.14 -11.29
CA ILE A 246 -17.53 1.04 -11.67
C ILE A 246 -17.38 2.22 -10.70
N ARG A 247 -16.93 1.96 -9.46
CA ARG A 247 -16.64 2.98 -8.45
C ARG A 247 -15.20 3.51 -8.50
N LYS A 248 -14.38 2.99 -9.42
CA LYS A 248 -12.97 3.38 -9.63
C LYS A 248 -12.56 3.24 -11.09
N VAL A 249 -13.40 3.79 -11.98
CA VAL A 249 -13.30 3.62 -13.44
C VAL A 249 -11.94 4.09 -13.97
N ALA A 250 -11.48 5.27 -13.54
CA ALA A 250 -10.22 5.86 -14.02
C ALA A 250 -8.98 5.00 -13.74
N ASP A 251 -9.01 4.18 -12.69
CA ASP A 251 -7.83 3.43 -12.24
C ASP A 251 -7.90 1.94 -12.64
N THR A 252 -9.07 1.42 -12.96
CA THR A 252 -9.30 -0.04 -13.10
C THR A 252 -9.86 -0.47 -14.44
N CYS A 253 -10.28 0.47 -15.29
CA CYS A 253 -10.88 0.18 -16.58
C CYS A 253 -9.93 0.63 -17.70
N ASP A 254 -9.75 -0.22 -18.70
CA ASP A 254 -9.09 0.17 -19.94
C ASP A 254 -9.98 1.12 -20.78
N ASP A 255 -9.36 1.77 -21.77
CA ASP A 255 -10.02 2.74 -22.64
C ASP A 255 -11.28 2.20 -23.33
N GLU A 256 -11.30 0.91 -23.68
CA GLU A 256 -12.45 0.28 -24.32
C GLU A 256 -13.61 0.16 -23.34
N SER A 257 -13.34 -0.40 -22.16
CA SER A 257 -14.29 -0.55 -21.06
C SER A 257 -14.86 0.80 -20.62
N VAL A 258 -14.01 1.83 -20.52
CA VAL A 258 -14.46 3.21 -20.20
C VAL A 258 -15.47 3.71 -21.23
N ARG A 259 -15.18 3.55 -22.53
CA ARG A 259 -16.10 4.00 -23.58
C ARG A 259 -17.41 3.21 -23.58
N ALA A 260 -17.37 1.90 -23.33
CA ALA A 260 -18.56 1.06 -23.24
C ALA A 260 -19.44 1.47 -22.04
N VAL A 261 -18.84 1.69 -20.87
CA VAL A 261 -19.53 2.22 -19.69
C VAL A 261 -20.22 3.55 -19.99
N LEU A 262 -19.53 4.48 -20.65
CA LEU A 262 -20.10 5.79 -21.02
C LEU A 262 -21.26 5.70 -22.02
N ARG A 263 -21.27 4.67 -22.88
CA ARG A 263 -22.38 4.38 -23.80
C ARG A 263 -23.53 3.62 -23.16
N GLY A 264 -23.41 3.19 -21.90
CA GLY A 264 -24.40 2.35 -21.23
C GLY A 264 -24.42 0.91 -21.73
N GLU A 265 -23.32 0.44 -22.32
CA GLU A 265 -23.15 -0.93 -22.79
C GLU A 265 -22.67 -1.86 -21.66
N GLY A 266 -22.93 -3.15 -21.80
CA GLY A 266 -22.53 -4.17 -20.82
C GLY A 266 -23.46 -4.27 -19.60
N VAL A 267 -23.00 -4.97 -18.57
CA VAL A 267 -23.72 -5.16 -17.31
C VAL A 267 -22.82 -4.94 -16.11
N VAL A 268 -23.39 -4.45 -15.01
CA VAL A 268 -22.67 -4.29 -13.74
C VAL A 268 -23.17 -5.31 -12.74
N ILE A 269 -22.29 -6.19 -12.28
CA ILE A 269 -22.60 -7.24 -11.31
C ILE A 269 -21.65 -7.07 -10.11
N ASN A 270 -22.21 -6.89 -8.92
CA ASN A 270 -21.46 -6.63 -7.67
C ASN A 270 -20.44 -5.47 -7.77
N GLY A 271 -20.75 -4.46 -8.60
CA GLY A 271 -19.91 -3.28 -8.82
C GLY A 271 -18.74 -3.46 -9.78
N VAL A 272 -18.65 -4.60 -10.45
CA VAL A 272 -17.72 -4.86 -11.56
C VAL A 272 -18.50 -4.83 -12.86
N TRP A 273 -17.94 -4.20 -13.89
CA TRP A 273 -18.50 -4.15 -15.23
C TRP A 273 -18.06 -5.34 -16.08
N TYR A 274 -18.96 -5.85 -16.91
CA TYR A 274 -18.78 -6.99 -17.83
C TYR A 274 -19.40 -6.66 -19.19
N ASN A 275 -18.82 -7.20 -20.28
CA ASN A 275 -19.40 -7.08 -21.62
C ASN A 275 -20.81 -7.67 -21.71
N SER A 276 -21.03 -8.80 -21.03
CA SER A 276 -22.33 -9.47 -20.94
C SER A 276 -22.51 -10.15 -19.57
N ALA A 277 -23.75 -10.50 -19.23
CA ALA A 277 -24.03 -11.25 -18.00
C ALA A 277 -23.41 -12.66 -18.00
N GLY A 278 -23.12 -13.22 -19.19
CA GLY A 278 -22.48 -14.52 -19.33
C GLY A 278 -21.00 -14.53 -18.96
N ASP A 279 -20.34 -13.36 -18.96
CA ASP A 279 -18.92 -13.24 -18.59
C ASP A 279 -18.72 -13.24 -17.08
N TRP A 280 -19.80 -13.07 -16.31
CA TRP A 280 -19.75 -13.15 -14.86
C TRP A 280 -19.85 -14.60 -14.38
N GLN A 281 -18.85 -15.03 -13.61
CA GLN A 281 -18.82 -16.34 -12.98
C GLN A 281 -19.08 -16.22 -11.47
N LEU A 282 -19.91 -17.14 -10.94
CA LEU A 282 -20.08 -17.29 -9.51
C LEU A 282 -18.75 -17.68 -8.86
N PRO A 283 -18.37 -17.06 -7.72
CA PRO A 283 -17.22 -17.52 -6.95
C PRO A 283 -17.38 -19.01 -6.61
N GLY A 284 -16.45 -19.85 -7.08
CA GLY A 284 -16.47 -21.31 -6.89
C GLY A 284 -16.96 -22.13 -8.09
N GLN A 285 -17.45 -21.51 -9.18
CA GLN A 285 -17.68 -22.21 -10.44
C GLN A 285 -16.52 -21.95 -11.40
N ARG A 286 -15.54 -22.86 -11.45
CA ARG A 286 -14.59 -22.90 -12.58
C ARG A 286 -15.32 -23.44 -13.81
N SER A 287 -15.16 -22.78 -14.95
CA SER A 287 -15.55 -23.33 -16.25
C SER A 287 -14.71 -24.57 -16.57
N ASP A 288 -15.37 -25.63 -17.03
CA ASP A 288 -14.80 -26.95 -17.36
C ASP A 288 -13.49 -26.84 -18.16
N GLY A 289 -12.41 -27.44 -17.65
CA GLY A 289 -11.16 -27.59 -18.40
C GLY A 289 -9.86 -27.77 -17.59
N GLU A 290 -9.83 -27.41 -16.30
CA GLU A 290 -8.67 -27.65 -15.45
C GLU A 290 -9.02 -28.65 -14.34
N ALA A 291 -8.30 -29.77 -14.33
CA ALA A 291 -8.44 -30.82 -13.34
C ALA A 291 -8.44 -30.24 -11.92
N ALA A 292 -9.43 -30.65 -11.14
CA ALA A 292 -9.60 -30.30 -9.76
C ALA A 292 -8.34 -30.65 -8.95
N GLY A 293 -7.53 -29.65 -8.64
CA GLY A 293 -6.73 -29.69 -7.44
C GLY A 293 -7.70 -29.62 -6.27
N GLU A 294 -7.70 -30.68 -5.46
CA GLU A 294 -8.50 -30.87 -4.25
C GLU A 294 -8.69 -29.54 -3.50
N GLU A 295 -9.92 -29.04 -3.49
CA GLU A 295 -10.30 -27.84 -2.77
C GLU A 295 -10.19 -28.17 -1.28
N ALA A 296 -9.03 -27.82 -0.70
CA ALA A 296 -8.86 -27.91 0.73
C ALA A 296 -10.00 -27.09 1.37
N ALA A 297 -10.82 -27.77 2.17
CA ALA A 297 -11.78 -27.15 3.07
C ALA A 297 -11.16 -25.92 3.74
N PRO A 298 -11.93 -24.90 4.16
CA PRO A 298 -11.37 -23.73 4.82
C PRO A 298 -10.66 -24.22 6.08
N THR A 299 -9.35 -24.44 5.96
CA THR A 299 -8.47 -24.58 7.09
C THR A 299 -8.54 -23.20 7.70
N SER A 300 -9.28 -23.12 8.80
CA SER A 300 -8.90 -22.26 9.91
C SER A 300 -7.43 -22.55 10.17
N THR A 301 -6.54 -21.91 9.41
CA THR A 301 -5.14 -21.87 9.71
C THR A 301 -5.08 -21.10 11.01
N ILE A 302 -5.00 -21.84 12.11
CA ILE A 302 -4.70 -21.29 13.42
C ILE A 302 -3.40 -20.54 13.20
N MET A 303 -3.45 -19.21 13.19
CA MET A 303 -2.24 -18.40 13.25
C MET A 303 -1.55 -18.83 14.53
N THR A 304 -0.41 -19.53 14.41
CA THR A 304 0.39 -19.99 15.54
C THR A 304 1.15 -18.84 16.22
N GLY A 305 0.83 -17.59 15.86
CA GLY A 305 1.31 -16.38 16.50
C GLY A 305 0.54 -16.06 17.78
N ILE A 306 1.20 -15.36 18.69
CA ILE A 306 0.72 -14.95 20.03
C ILE A 306 -0.61 -14.17 20.01
N PHE A 307 -1.05 -13.69 18.84
CA PHE A 307 -2.32 -13.00 18.66
C PHE A 307 -3.37 -13.95 18.09
N THR A 308 -3.97 -14.77 18.95
CA THR A 308 -5.22 -15.48 18.62
C THR A 308 -6.40 -14.58 18.97
N THR A 309 -7.29 -14.33 18.01
CA THR A 309 -8.60 -13.74 18.29
C THR A 309 -9.48 -14.80 18.96
N SER A 310 -9.69 -14.68 20.26
CA SER A 310 -10.75 -15.46 20.91
C SER A 310 -12.10 -14.89 20.49
N LEU A 311 -12.84 -15.63 19.67
CA LEU A 311 -14.25 -15.34 19.37
C LEU A 311 -15.09 -15.58 20.62
N SER A 312 -15.11 -14.59 21.51
CA SER A 312 -16.12 -14.50 22.57
C SER A 312 -17.33 -13.80 21.98
N ALA A 313 -18.31 -14.56 21.50
CA ALA A 313 -19.59 -14.03 21.04
C ALA A 313 -20.34 -13.39 22.23
N ALA A 314 -20.18 -12.09 22.42
CA ALA A 314 -21.02 -11.33 23.34
C ALA A 314 -22.40 -11.14 22.68
N LYS A 315 -23.42 -11.75 23.27
CA LYS A 315 -24.83 -11.62 22.87
C LYS A 315 -25.30 -10.18 23.15
N PRO A 316 -25.82 -9.42 22.16
CA PRO A 316 -26.27 -8.06 22.43
C PRO A 316 -27.59 -8.09 23.22
N THR A 317 -27.56 -7.58 24.44
CA THR A 317 -28.75 -7.30 25.25
C THR A 317 -29.41 -6.00 24.76
N SER A 318 -30.65 -6.10 24.29
CA SER A 318 -31.47 -4.95 23.93
C SER A 318 -31.86 -4.15 25.17
N SER A 319 -31.47 -2.87 25.22
CA SER A 319 -32.12 -1.89 26.09
C SER A 319 -32.60 -0.72 25.23
N SER A 320 -33.92 -0.54 25.24
CA SER A 320 -34.65 0.58 24.65
C SER A 320 -34.47 1.83 25.51
N GLY A 321 -34.05 2.94 24.92
CA GLY A 321 -33.97 4.20 25.64
C GLY A 321 -33.87 5.41 24.71
N GLY A 322 -35.00 6.09 24.52
CA GLY A 322 -35.09 7.55 24.57
C GLY A 322 -34.48 8.36 23.42
N SER A 323 -35.34 8.73 22.48
CA SER A 323 -35.19 9.88 21.58
C SER A 323 -34.97 11.20 22.33
N SER A 324 -34.07 12.04 21.82
CA SER A 324 -34.26 13.49 21.82
C SER A 324 -33.38 14.15 20.75
N ALA A 325 -34.07 14.85 19.85
CA ALA A 325 -33.56 15.64 18.73
C ALA A 325 -32.73 16.86 19.19
N CYS A 326 -31.90 17.39 18.28
CA CYS A 326 -31.62 18.82 18.17
C CYS A 326 -31.07 19.16 16.77
N ASP A 327 -32.00 19.61 15.93
CA ASP A 327 -31.95 20.71 14.97
C ASP A 327 -30.64 21.12 14.27
N ASN A 328 -30.74 21.01 12.95
CA ASN A 328 -30.03 21.77 11.93
C ASN A 328 -30.41 23.26 12.00
N PRO A 329 -29.50 24.16 11.58
CA PRO A 329 -29.85 24.94 10.41
C PRO A 329 -28.73 25.02 9.37
N ALA A 330 -29.15 24.81 8.12
CA ALA A 330 -28.36 24.94 6.91
C ALA A 330 -27.81 26.37 6.70
N ARG A 331 -26.61 26.48 6.12
CA ARG A 331 -26.34 27.13 4.81
C ARG A 331 -24.85 27.44 4.64
N GLY A 332 -24.28 26.98 3.52
CA GLY A 332 -22.92 27.31 3.12
C GLY A 332 -22.42 26.43 1.98
N LEU A 333 -23.15 26.43 0.86
CA LEU A 333 -22.76 25.76 -0.37
C LEU A 333 -21.59 26.53 -0.99
N LEU A 334 -20.39 25.97 -0.99
CA LEU A 334 -19.33 26.36 -1.92
C LEU A 334 -18.83 25.10 -2.63
N MET A 335 -19.41 24.86 -3.81
CA MET A 335 -18.86 23.98 -4.83
C MET A 335 -17.54 24.59 -5.31
N VAL A 336 -16.42 23.92 -5.08
CA VAL A 336 -15.21 24.13 -5.87
C VAL A 336 -14.95 22.83 -6.62
N SER A 337 -15.54 22.76 -7.82
CA SER A 337 -15.20 21.77 -8.84
C SER A 337 -13.81 22.10 -9.36
N VAL A 338 -12.79 21.38 -8.94
CA VAL A 338 -11.53 21.32 -9.69
C VAL A 338 -11.64 20.15 -10.65
N LEU A 339 -12.10 20.46 -11.87
CA LEU A 339 -11.76 19.66 -13.04
C LEU A 339 -10.24 19.71 -13.20
N ALA A 340 -9.52 18.72 -12.66
CA ALA A 340 -8.23 18.35 -13.21
C ALA A 340 -8.54 17.48 -14.42
N GLY A 341 -8.78 18.15 -15.54
CA GLY A 341 -8.96 17.50 -16.82
C GLY A 341 -7.69 16.72 -17.16
N LEU A 342 -7.89 15.45 -17.47
CA LEU A 342 -7.15 14.77 -18.52
C LEU A 342 -6.97 15.74 -19.70
N LEU A 343 -5.76 16.23 -19.90
CA LEU A 343 -5.29 16.45 -21.26
C LEU A 343 -4.17 15.45 -21.51
N LEU A 344 -4.59 14.37 -22.17
CA LEU A 344 -3.77 13.59 -23.09
C LEU A 344 -2.97 14.54 -23.99
N LEU A 345 -1.65 14.44 -23.90
CA LEU A 345 -0.70 14.54 -25.02
C LEU A 345 0.49 13.63 -24.72
#